data_AF-A0A968YS41-F1
#
_entry.id   AF-A0A968YS41-F1
#
_cell.length_a   1.000
_cell.length_b   1.000
_cell.length_c   1.000
_cell.angle_alpha   90.00
_cell.angle_beta   90.00
_cell.angle_gamma   90.00
#
_symmetry.space_group_name_H-M   'P 1'
#
loop_
_entity.id
_entity.type
_entity.pdbx_description
1 polymer ?
#
loop_
_entity_poly.entity_id
_entity_poly.type
_entity_poly.pdbx_seq_one_letter_code
_entity_poly.pdbx_strand_id
1 'polypeptide(L)'
;MNTLTLQWYDLGQQKTQNIHEHGPSKNHGTVRIGRDPLRCDIVLSHQTVSGLHIEIYFHAQQQRFFLRNLREQNPPLVDGRQLVQGEVALNDGSIIYLGQQELKVIAVSIPTASSVPTTILLPPQPSAANPQPVRPVVQPQPQAHLGNNLHPPTPPAQQPAVAPGHHHPPAPPVQQGVYGLKCPKCQRISSPESLQVGCPWCGTSLAAAISVLVAPNH
;
A
#
# COMPACT_ATOMS: atom_id res chain seq x y z
N MET A 1 1.38 -8.48 -16.40
CA MET A 1 0.21 -7.78 -15.84
C MET A 1 -0.49 -8.71 -14.87
N ASN A 2 -0.49 -8.35 -13.59
CA ASN A 2 -1.09 -9.10 -12.51
C ASN A 2 -2.62 -9.02 -12.60
N THR A 3 -3.29 -10.17 -12.46
CA THR A 3 -4.74 -10.33 -12.67
C THR A 3 -5.36 -11.23 -11.59
N LEU A 4 -6.55 -10.87 -11.12
CA LEU A 4 -7.39 -11.68 -10.24
C LEU A 4 -8.77 -11.83 -10.90
N THR A 5 -9.31 -13.04 -10.96
CA THR A 5 -10.63 -13.30 -11.56
C THR A 5 -11.66 -13.58 -10.47
N LEU A 6 -12.68 -12.72 -10.38
CA LEU A 6 -13.85 -12.93 -9.54
C LEU A 6 -14.96 -13.63 -10.32
N GLN A 7 -15.75 -14.43 -9.61
CA GLN A 7 -16.97 -15.06 -10.09
C GLN A 7 -18.08 -14.95 -9.05
N TRP A 8 -19.31 -14.68 -9.46
CA TRP A 8 -20.47 -14.57 -8.57
C TRP A 8 -21.78 -14.85 -9.31
N TYR A 9 -22.86 -15.11 -8.59
CA TYR A 9 -24.21 -15.13 -9.17
C TYR A 9 -24.92 -13.80 -8.93
N ASP A 10 -25.56 -13.25 -9.96
CA ASP A 10 -26.34 -12.00 -9.91
C ASP A 10 -27.55 -12.13 -10.84
N LEU A 11 -28.75 -11.89 -10.30
CA LEU A 11 -30.04 -12.09 -11.00
C LEU A 11 -30.19 -13.48 -11.66
N GLY A 12 -29.66 -14.52 -11.01
CA GLY A 12 -29.69 -15.91 -11.51
C GLY A 12 -28.65 -16.23 -12.59
N GLN A 13 -27.85 -15.26 -13.03
CA GLN A 13 -26.76 -15.47 -14.00
C GLN A 13 -25.40 -15.53 -13.30
N GLN A 14 -24.56 -16.47 -13.71
CA GLN A 14 -23.16 -16.56 -13.27
C GLN A 14 -22.33 -15.53 -14.04
N LYS A 15 -21.81 -14.54 -13.32
CA LYS A 15 -20.93 -13.48 -13.84
C LYS A 15 -19.49 -13.79 -13.45
N THR A 16 -18.55 -13.43 -14.33
CA THR A 16 -17.10 -13.56 -14.11
C THR A 16 -16.42 -12.31 -14.61
N GLN A 17 -15.47 -11.75 -13.85
CA GLN A 17 -14.77 -10.52 -14.23
C GLN A 17 -13.32 -10.51 -13.75
N ASN A 18 -12.43 -10.02 -14.62
CA ASN A 18 -11.01 -9.84 -14.32
C ASN A 18 -10.76 -8.47 -13.69
N ILE A 19 -9.99 -8.47 -12.61
CA ILE A 19 -9.40 -7.30 -11.94
C ILE A 19 -7.92 -7.29 -12.31
N HIS A 20 -7.44 -6.17 -12.86
CA HIS A 20 -6.04 -6.01 -13.27
C HIS A 20 -5.39 -4.88 -12.45
N GLU A 21 -4.11 -5.05 -12.10
CA GLU A 21 -3.34 -4.09 -11.26
C GLU A 21 -3.37 -2.63 -11.78
N HIS A 22 -3.45 -2.45 -13.10
CA HIS A 22 -3.49 -1.17 -13.79
C HIS A 22 -4.69 -1.10 -14.76
N GLY A 23 -5.77 -1.83 -14.43
CA GLY A 23 -6.98 -1.87 -15.25
C GLY A 23 -7.76 -0.55 -15.26
N PRO A 24 -8.54 -0.28 -16.33
CA PRO A 24 -9.44 0.86 -16.38
C PRO A 24 -10.44 0.78 -15.23
N SER A 25 -10.47 1.83 -14.41
CA SER A 25 -11.18 1.89 -13.14
C SER A 25 -11.56 3.34 -12.85
N LYS A 26 -12.66 3.54 -12.12
CA LYS A 26 -13.13 4.86 -11.65
C LYS A 26 -12.20 5.45 -10.58
N ASN A 27 -11.30 4.63 -10.02
CA ASN A 27 -10.37 5.00 -8.95
C ASN A 27 -9.01 4.33 -9.21
N HIS A 28 -8.06 5.08 -9.77
CA HIS A 28 -6.77 4.58 -10.27
C HIS A 28 -6.08 3.56 -9.34
N GLY A 29 -5.72 2.40 -9.89
CA GLY A 29 -5.00 1.33 -9.17
C GLY A 29 -5.89 0.47 -8.25
N THR A 30 -7.20 0.68 -8.26
CA THR A 30 -8.16 -0.02 -7.39
C THR A 30 -9.44 -0.39 -8.16
N VAL A 31 -10.14 -1.42 -7.72
CA VAL A 31 -11.47 -1.81 -8.21
C VAL A 31 -12.45 -1.78 -7.05
N ARG A 32 -13.45 -0.91 -7.12
CA ARG A 32 -14.50 -0.78 -6.11
C ARG A 32 -15.69 -1.68 -6.40
N ILE A 33 -16.19 -2.32 -5.35
CA ILE A 33 -17.32 -3.28 -5.46
C ILE A 33 -18.42 -2.87 -4.47
N GLY A 34 -19.66 -2.87 -4.95
CA GLY A 34 -20.83 -2.45 -4.19
C GLY A 34 -22.09 -2.40 -5.04
N ARG A 35 -23.16 -1.79 -4.53
CA ARG A 35 -24.46 -1.67 -5.21
C ARG A 35 -24.65 -0.36 -6.00
N ASP A 36 -23.73 0.58 -5.90
CA ASP A 36 -23.84 1.92 -6.50
C ASP A 36 -23.07 2.00 -7.84
N PRO A 37 -23.76 2.19 -8.98
CA PRO A 37 -23.13 2.24 -10.30
C PRO A 37 -22.34 3.52 -10.57
N LEU A 38 -22.50 4.58 -9.78
CA LEU A 38 -21.70 5.81 -9.90
C LEU A 38 -20.35 5.66 -9.19
N ARG A 39 -20.31 4.91 -8.07
CA ARG A 39 -19.11 4.75 -7.24
C ARG A 39 -18.31 3.46 -7.45
N CYS A 40 -18.94 2.39 -7.92
CA CYS A 40 -18.31 1.07 -8.04
C CYS A 40 -17.97 0.70 -9.49
N ASP A 41 -16.90 -0.05 -9.66
CA ASP A 41 -16.43 -0.60 -10.93
C ASP A 41 -17.14 -1.93 -11.23
N ILE A 42 -17.35 -2.75 -10.19
CA ILE A 42 -18.20 -3.95 -10.24
C ILE A 42 -19.46 -3.65 -9.42
N VAL A 43 -20.62 -3.75 -10.07
CA VAL A 43 -21.93 -3.45 -9.48
C VAL A 43 -22.68 -4.75 -9.21
N LEU A 44 -23.18 -4.89 -7.98
CA LEU A 44 -23.91 -6.06 -7.49
C LEU A 44 -25.36 -5.66 -7.18
N SER A 45 -26.35 -6.41 -7.67
CA SER A 45 -27.76 -6.03 -7.48
C SER A 45 -28.28 -6.28 -6.06
N HIS A 46 -27.63 -7.18 -5.30
CA HIS A 46 -28.16 -7.72 -4.05
C HIS A 46 -28.34 -6.65 -2.95
N GLN A 47 -29.52 -6.60 -2.34
CA GLN A 47 -29.95 -5.48 -1.48
C GLN A 47 -29.06 -5.27 -0.24
N THR A 48 -28.54 -6.37 0.34
CA THR A 48 -27.63 -6.34 1.50
C THR A 48 -26.22 -5.83 1.16
N VAL A 49 -25.91 -5.58 -0.11
CA VAL A 49 -24.63 -4.99 -0.52
C VAL A 49 -24.71 -3.48 -0.32
N SER A 50 -23.81 -2.96 0.52
CA SER A 50 -23.57 -1.53 0.71
C SER A 50 -23.29 -0.82 -0.62
N GLY A 51 -23.78 0.41 -0.80
CA GLY A 51 -23.65 1.16 -2.06
C GLY A 51 -22.21 1.20 -2.59
N LEU A 52 -21.25 1.47 -1.71
CA LEU A 52 -19.83 1.14 -1.91
C LEU A 52 -19.41 0.27 -0.72
N HIS A 53 -18.93 -0.95 -0.96
CA HIS A 53 -18.73 -1.96 0.10
C HIS A 53 -17.25 -2.25 0.35
N ILE A 54 -16.51 -2.64 -0.68
CA ILE A 54 -15.09 -3.01 -0.60
C ILE A 54 -14.28 -2.39 -1.73
N GLU A 55 -12.97 -2.45 -1.60
CA GLU A 55 -12.00 -2.07 -2.63
C GLU A 55 -10.94 -3.16 -2.76
N ILE A 56 -10.66 -3.61 -3.98
CA ILE A 56 -9.62 -4.58 -4.29
C ILE A 56 -8.50 -3.88 -5.06
N TYR A 57 -7.25 -4.11 -4.69
CA TYR A 57 -6.06 -3.51 -5.32
C TYR A 57 -4.88 -4.48 -5.28
N PHE A 58 -3.84 -4.19 -6.06
CA PHE A 58 -2.61 -4.98 -6.08
C PHE A 58 -1.52 -4.30 -5.23
N HIS A 59 -1.03 -5.00 -4.20
CA HIS A 59 0.02 -4.49 -3.32
C HIS A 59 1.40 -4.89 -3.88
N ALA A 60 2.01 -3.99 -4.66
CA ALA A 60 3.23 -4.28 -5.43
C ALA A 60 4.42 -4.81 -4.60
N GLN A 61 4.64 -4.34 -3.38
CA GLN A 61 5.74 -4.84 -2.51
C GLN A 61 5.54 -6.29 -2.06
N GLN A 62 4.30 -6.75 -1.94
CA GLN A 62 3.93 -8.08 -1.47
C GLN A 62 3.52 -9.01 -2.63
N GLN A 63 3.53 -8.50 -3.86
CA GLN A 63 3.12 -9.20 -5.08
C GLN A 63 1.80 -9.96 -4.92
N ARG A 64 0.77 -9.33 -4.33
CA ARG A 64 -0.53 -9.96 -4.07
C ARG A 64 -1.69 -8.97 -4.13
N PHE A 65 -2.88 -9.47 -4.45
CA PHE A 65 -4.13 -8.71 -4.35
C PHE A 65 -4.61 -8.64 -2.90
N PHE A 66 -5.10 -7.48 -2.50
CA PHE A 66 -5.70 -7.23 -1.18
C PHE A 66 -7.12 -6.71 -1.35
N LEU A 67 -7.99 -7.10 -0.42
CA LEU A 67 -9.34 -6.58 -0.22
C LEU A 67 -9.33 -5.70 1.03
N ARG A 68 -9.77 -4.46 0.89
CA ARG A 68 -9.96 -3.51 2.00
C ARG A 68 -11.45 -3.30 2.27
N ASN A 69 -11.82 -3.32 3.55
CA ASN A 69 -13.17 -2.96 3.98
C ASN A 69 -13.40 -1.44 3.89
N LEU A 70 -14.60 -1.01 3.51
CA LEU A 70 -15.06 0.38 3.53
C LEU A 70 -16.33 0.59 4.40
N ARG A 71 -16.74 -0.40 5.21
CA ARG A 71 -18.01 -0.42 5.97
C ARG A 71 -17.90 -1.10 7.34
N GLU A 72 -18.04 -0.32 8.40
CA GLU A 72 -18.06 -0.83 9.78
C GLU A 72 -19.37 -1.55 10.14
N GLN A 73 -20.51 -1.02 9.69
CA GLN A 73 -21.87 -1.54 10.01
C GLN A 73 -22.23 -2.86 9.29
N ASN A 74 -21.53 -3.16 8.20
CA ASN A 74 -21.77 -4.31 7.34
C ASN A 74 -20.42 -4.68 6.70
N PRO A 75 -19.50 -5.30 7.48
CA PRO A 75 -18.18 -5.65 7.00
C PRO A 75 -18.22 -6.93 6.15
N PRO A 76 -17.30 -7.09 5.18
CA PRO A 76 -17.22 -8.28 4.36
C PRO A 76 -16.75 -9.49 5.19
N LEU A 77 -17.31 -10.65 4.92
CA LEU A 77 -16.78 -11.94 5.37
C LEU A 77 -15.79 -12.44 4.31
N VAL A 78 -14.54 -12.72 4.67
CA VAL A 78 -13.55 -13.32 3.76
C VAL A 78 -13.02 -14.61 4.40
N ASP A 79 -13.11 -15.72 3.67
CA ASP A 79 -12.68 -17.06 4.11
C ASP A 79 -13.20 -17.42 5.52
N GLY A 80 -14.47 -17.10 5.77
CA GLY A 80 -15.19 -17.33 7.03
C GLY A 80 -14.94 -16.31 8.15
N ARG A 81 -14.19 -15.22 7.91
CA ARG A 81 -13.80 -14.23 8.93
C ARG A 81 -14.30 -12.83 8.58
N GLN A 82 -14.86 -12.09 9.54
CA GLN A 82 -15.30 -10.70 9.29
C GLN A 82 -14.10 -9.75 9.31
N LEU A 83 -13.90 -9.01 8.21
CA LEU A 83 -12.90 -7.95 8.12
C LEU A 83 -13.51 -6.62 8.59
N VAL A 84 -13.68 -6.46 9.91
CA VAL A 84 -14.30 -5.27 10.50
C VAL A 84 -13.53 -3.99 10.15
N GLN A 85 -12.20 -4.04 10.20
CA GLN A 85 -11.30 -2.96 9.79
C GLN A 85 -10.07 -3.52 9.06
N GLY A 86 -9.41 -2.67 8.26
CA GLY A 86 -8.16 -3.01 7.57
C GLY A 86 -8.33 -3.73 6.23
N GLU A 87 -7.32 -4.54 5.90
CA GLU A 87 -7.15 -5.23 4.62
C GLU A 87 -6.76 -6.70 4.79
N VAL A 88 -7.18 -7.56 3.85
CA VAL A 88 -6.87 -9.00 3.83
C VAL A 88 -6.34 -9.41 2.45
N ALA A 89 -5.34 -10.29 2.44
CA ALA A 89 -4.78 -10.85 1.22
C ALA A 89 -5.77 -11.83 0.56
N LEU A 90 -6.09 -11.61 -0.71
CA LEU A 90 -6.86 -12.54 -1.53
C LEU A 90 -5.94 -13.57 -2.18
N ASN A 91 -6.39 -14.83 -2.23
CA ASN A 91 -5.67 -15.94 -2.83
C ASN A 91 -6.60 -16.68 -3.80
N ASP A 92 -6.05 -17.63 -4.56
CA ASP A 92 -6.89 -18.51 -5.37
C ASP A 92 -7.86 -19.31 -4.48
N GLY A 93 -9.12 -19.44 -4.91
CA GLY A 93 -10.17 -20.12 -4.14
C GLY A 93 -10.83 -19.30 -3.03
N SER A 94 -10.31 -18.12 -2.64
CA SER A 94 -10.87 -17.30 -1.55
C SER A 94 -12.34 -16.94 -1.80
N ILE A 95 -13.16 -17.00 -0.74
CA ILE A 95 -14.61 -16.74 -0.76
C ILE A 95 -14.91 -15.45 0.02
N ILE A 96 -15.71 -14.57 -0.57
CA ILE A 96 -16.01 -13.22 -0.09
C ILE A 96 -17.54 -13.08 -0.02
N TYR A 97 -18.11 -12.80 1.15
CA TYR A 97 -19.53 -12.44 1.30
C TYR A 97 -19.70 -10.95 1.58
N LEU A 98 -20.51 -10.29 0.77
CA LEU A 98 -20.91 -8.89 0.91
C LEU A 98 -22.37 -8.83 1.39
N GLY A 99 -22.56 -8.97 2.70
CA GLY A 99 -23.85 -9.33 3.27
C GLY A 99 -24.18 -10.78 2.90
N GLN A 100 -25.22 -11.00 2.08
CA GLN A 100 -25.60 -12.33 1.56
C GLN A 100 -25.07 -12.62 0.14
N GLN A 101 -24.44 -11.64 -0.53
CA GLN A 101 -23.87 -11.85 -1.87
C GLN A 101 -22.52 -12.55 -1.77
N GLU A 102 -22.43 -13.80 -2.23
CA GLU A 102 -21.16 -14.50 -2.41
C GLU A 102 -20.42 -14.01 -3.67
N LEU A 103 -19.10 -13.86 -3.57
CA LEU A 103 -18.15 -13.77 -4.68
C LEU A 103 -16.98 -14.72 -4.39
N LYS A 104 -16.48 -15.40 -5.41
CA LYS A 104 -15.35 -16.32 -5.31
C LYS A 104 -14.19 -15.85 -6.18
N VAL A 105 -12.97 -15.92 -5.65
CA VAL A 105 -11.74 -15.82 -6.44
C VAL A 105 -11.49 -17.17 -7.13
N ILE A 106 -11.49 -17.19 -8.46
CA ILE A 106 -11.36 -18.43 -9.26
C ILE A 106 -10.08 -18.52 -10.09
N ALA A 107 -9.29 -17.45 -10.11
CA ALA A 107 -7.92 -17.43 -10.61
C ALA A 107 -7.17 -16.24 -9.98
N VAL A 108 -5.90 -16.45 -9.63
CA VAL A 108 -4.95 -15.35 -9.39
C VAL A 108 -3.69 -15.59 -10.21
N SER A 109 -3.46 -14.71 -11.19
CA SER A 109 -2.34 -14.80 -12.14
C SER A 109 -1.37 -13.65 -11.91
N ILE A 110 -0.25 -13.96 -11.25
CA ILE A 110 0.83 -13.02 -10.94
C ILE A 110 2.10 -13.53 -11.67
N PRO A 111 2.53 -12.93 -12.79
CA PRO A 111 3.71 -13.40 -13.53
C PRO A 111 5.01 -13.14 -12.76
N THR A 112 5.38 -14.07 -11.89
CA THR A 112 6.66 -14.06 -11.17
C THR A 112 7.82 -14.18 -12.17
N ALA A 113 8.62 -13.12 -12.29
CA ALA A 113 9.76 -13.07 -13.20
C ALA A 113 10.96 -13.88 -12.67
N SER A 114 10.81 -15.20 -12.49
CA SER A 114 11.93 -16.10 -12.17
C SER A 114 11.66 -17.55 -12.57
N SER A 115 12.09 -17.90 -13.79
CA SER A 115 12.51 -19.25 -14.19
C SER A 115 13.50 -19.21 -15.36
N VAL A 116 14.36 -18.17 -15.39
CA VAL A 116 15.72 -18.38 -15.89
C VAL A 116 16.46 -19.19 -14.82
N PRO A 117 16.95 -20.40 -15.11
CA PRO A 117 17.76 -21.12 -14.13
C PRO A 117 18.99 -20.27 -13.81
N THR A 118 19.40 -20.25 -12.55
CA THR A 118 20.67 -19.63 -12.17
C THR A 118 21.79 -20.40 -12.85
N THR A 119 22.35 -19.85 -13.94
CA THR A 119 23.57 -20.37 -14.55
C THR A 119 24.67 -20.28 -13.51
N ILE A 120 24.94 -21.39 -12.83
CA ILE A 120 26.07 -21.50 -11.91
C ILE A 120 27.31 -21.36 -12.79
N LEU A 121 27.93 -20.19 -12.74
CA LEU A 121 29.28 -19.97 -13.24
C LEU A 121 30.21 -20.77 -12.33
N LEU A 122 30.37 -22.06 -12.64
CA LEU A 122 31.42 -22.88 -12.06
C LEU A 122 32.75 -22.15 -12.33
N PRO A 123 33.57 -21.89 -11.29
CA PRO A 123 34.89 -21.31 -11.52
C PRO A 123 35.69 -22.26 -12.42
N PRO A 124 36.50 -21.73 -13.36
CA PRO A 124 37.29 -22.56 -14.24
C PRO A 124 38.19 -23.47 -13.40
N GLN A 125 38.06 -24.78 -13.59
CA GLN A 125 38.87 -25.75 -12.85
C GLN A 125 40.36 -25.47 -13.14
N PRO A 126 41.20 -25.28 -12.11
CA PRO A 126 42.61 -25.03 -12.32
C PRO A 126 43.29 -26.30 -12.84
N SER A 127 43.53 -26.36 -14.16
CA SER A 127 44.38 -27.37 -14.77
C SER A 127 45.73 -27.41 -14.06
N ALA A 128 46.15 -28.59 -13.60
CA ALA A 128 47.39 -28.77 -12.85
C ALA A 128 48.62 -28.50 -13.74
N ALA A 129 49.06 -27.23 -13.78
CA ALA A 129 50.23 -26.81 -14.54
C ALA A 129 51.53 -27.08 -13.76
N ASN A 130 52.49 -27.72 -14.42
CA ASN A 130 53.78 -28.12 -13.88
C ASN A 130 54.64 -26.88 -13.50
N PRO A 131 55.32 -26.83 -12.34
CA PRO A 131 56.09 -25.66 -11.92
C PRO A 131 57.37 -25.45 -12.76
N GLN A 132 57.69 -24.19 -13.06
CA GLN A 132 58.98 -23.76 -13.60
C GLN A 132 59.53 -22.51 -12.86
N PRO A 133 60.86 -22.25 -12.91
CA PRO A 133 61.52 -21.48 -11.84
C PRO A 133 61.53 -19.95 -11.99
N VAL A 134 61.74 -19.31 -10.84
CA VAL A 134 61.81 -17.87 -10.57
C VAL A 134 62.87 -17.11 -11.38
N ARG A 135 62.58 -15.84 -11.74
CA ARG A 135 63.59 -14.76 -11.76
C ARG A 135 63.02 -13.44 -11.19
N PRO A 136 63.78 -12.69 -10.36
CA PRO A 136 63.37 -11.39 -9.85
C PRO A 136 63.90 -10.22 -10.70
N VAL A 137 63.18 -9.09 -10.71
CA VAL A 137 63.65 -7.78 -11.19
C VAL A 137 63.17 -6.70 -10.20
N VAL A 138 63.93 -5.60 -10.08
CA VAL A 138 63.89 -4.63 -8.97
C VAL A 138 63.01 -3.40 -9.28
N GLN A 139 62.55 -2.71 -8.23
CA GLN A 139 61.87 -1.40 -8.29
C GLN A 139 62.78 -0.28 -8.85
N PRO A 140 62.22 0.90 -9.20
CA PRO A 140 62.19 1.98 -8.20
C PRO A 140 60.87 2.78 -8.14
N GLN A 141 60.71 3.55 -7.05
CA GLN A 141 59.67 4.58 -6.88
C GLN A 141 60.12 5.93 -7.48
N PRO A 142 59.23 6.92 -7.60
CA PRO A 142 59.28 8.03 -6.64
C PRO A 142 57.93 8.44 -6.02
N GLN A 143 57.99 9.30 -5.00
CA GLN A 143 56.86 9.98 -4.33
C GLN A 143 56.41 11.22 -5.16
N ALA A 144 55.33 11.97 -4.92
CA ALA A 144 54.36 12.07 -3.82
C ALA A 144 52.95 12.41 -4.41
N HIS A 145 51.98 13.21 -3.91
CA HIS A 145 51.74 14.03 -2.69
C HIS A 145 50.23 14.40 -2.58
N LEU A 146 49.77 14.77 -1.37
CA LEU A 146 48.61 15.63 -1.01
C LEU A 146 47.20 15.35 -1.58
N GLY A 147 46.21 15.19 -0.68
CA GLY A 147 44.78 15.12 -1.06
C GLY A 147 43.78 14.86 0.07
N ASN A 148 43.97 15.39 1.28
CA ASN A 148 43.05 15.17 2.40
C ASN A 148 41.66 15.80 2.15
N ASN A 149 40.58 15.08 2.50
CA ASN A 149 39.38 15.67 3.12
C ASN A 149 38.50 14.59 3.77
N LEU A 150 38.56 14.49 5.09
CA LEU A 150 37.63 13.74 5.93
C LEU A 150 36.65 14.72 6.57
N HIS A 151 35.34 14.50 6.45
CA HIS A 151 34.32 15.17 7.27
C HIS A 151 33.17 14.21 7.63
N PRO A 152 32.44 14.46 8.74
CA PRO A 152 31.89 13.38 9.56
C PRO A 152 30.38 13.10 9.37
N PRO A 153 29.86 11.97 9.90
CA PRO A 153 28.43 11.78 10.09
C PRO A 153 27.85 12.81 11.07
N THR A 154 26.64 13.30 10.77
CA THR A 154 25.88 14.22 11.63
C THR A 154 25.31 13.51 12.87
N PRO A 155 25.20 14.21 14.02
CA PRO A 155 24.66 13.63 15.24
C PRO A 155 23.13 13.47 15.21
N PRO A 156 22.55 12.52 15.97
CA PRO A 156 21.11 12.40 16.12
C PRO A 156 20.52 13.58 16.91
N ALA A 157 19.34 14.06 16.49
CA ALA A 157 18.59 15.08 17.22
C ALA A 157 18.05 14.51 18.56
N GLN A 158 18.02 15.37 19.57
CA GLN A 158 17.73 14.97 20.96
C GLN A 158 16.23 14.71 21.19
N GLN A 159 15.93 13.64 21.94
CA GLN A 159 14.61 13.43 22.53
C GLN A 159 14.46 14.29 23.80
N PRO A 160 13.39 15.10 23.94
CA PRO A 160 13.01 15.67 25.22
C PRO A 160 12.28 14.60 26.04
N ALA A 161 12.76 14.31 27.26
CA ALA A 161 12.10 13.37 28.16
C ALA A 161 12.23 13.81 29.63
N VAL A 162 11.14 14.33 30.21
CA VAL A 162 10.86 14.20 31.65
C VAL A 162 9.35 14.11 31.91
N ALA A 163 9.02 13.25 32.87
CA ALA A 163 7.76 12.89 33.56
C ALA A 163 6.76 14.03 33.94
N PRO A 164 5.67 13.75 34.71
CA PRO A 164 5.05 12.47 35.09
C PRO A 164 3.56 12.35 34.68
N GLY A 165 2.95 11.18 34.89
CA GLY A 165 1.53 10.96 34.62
C GLY A 165 0.58 11.73 35.55
N HIS A 166 -0.53 12.23 35.00
CA HIS A 166 -1.65 12.80 35.75
C HIS A 166 -2.97 12.16 35.30
N HIS A 167 -3.71 11.58 36.23
CA HIS A 167 -5.10 11.19 36.00
C HIS A 167 -6.00 12.43 36.10
N HIS A 168 -6.99 12.59 35.21
CA HIS A 168 -8.05 13.58 35.34
C HIS A 168 -9.41 12.99 34.89
N PRO A 169 -10.54 13.47 35.46
CA PRO A 169 -11.85 12.85 35.33
C PRO A 169 -12.59 13.25 34.02
N PRO A 170 -13.67 12.54 33.65
CA PRO A 170 -14.51 12.92 32.51
C PRO A 170 -15.26 14.24 32.77
N ALA A 171 -15.28 15.11 31.75
CA ALA A 171 -15.96 16.40 31.72
C ALA A 171 -16.68 16.60 30.35
N PRO A 172 -17.64 17.54 30.22
CA PRO A 172 -18.73 17.44 29.24
C PRO A 172 -18.33 17.60 27.75
N PRO A 173 -19.16 17.13 26.80
CA PRO A 173 -18.86 17.18 25.37
C PRO A 173 -18.93 18.61 24.82
N VAL A 174 -17.77 19.13 24.40
CA VAL A 174 -17.68 20.36 23.60
C VAL A 174 -18.11 20.04 22.16
N GLN A 175 -18.95 20.91 21.58
CA GLN A 175 -19.53 20.71 20.25
C GLN A 175 -18.44 20.68 19.16
N GLN A 176 -18.40 19.60 18.38
CA GLN A 176 -17.32 19.31 17.44
C GLN A 176 -17.46 20.10 16.13
N GLY A 177 -17.06 21.38 16.15
CA GLY A 177 -16.72 22.10 14.91
C GLY A 177 -15.50 21.43 14.26
N VAL A 178 -15.67 20.86 13.07
CA VAL A 178 -14.60 20.10 12.40
C VAL A 178 -13.60 21.06 11.78
N TYR A 179 -12.46 21.26 12.43
CA TYR A 179 -11.35 22.04 11.88
C TYR A 179 -10.62 21.24 10.79
N GLY A 180 -10.51 21.81 9.60
CA GLY A 180 -9.78 21.24 8.46
C GLY A 180 -8.60 22.10 8.01
N LEU A 181 -7.58 21.49 7.41
CA LEU A 181 -6.35 22.14 6.99
C LEU A 181 -6.43 22.53 5.51
N LYS A 182 -6.44 23.83 5.19
CA LYS A 182 -6.48 24.28 3.80
C LYS A 182 -5.08 24.27 3.17
N CYS A 183 -4.87 23.42 2.17
CA CYS A 183 -3.60 23.32 1.46
C CYS A 183 -3.31 24.61 0.66
N PRO A 184 -2.15 25.28 0.83
CA PRO A 184 -1.86 26.51 0.10
C PRO A 184 -1.74 26.30 -1.42
N LYS A 185 -1.22 25.14 -1.88
CA LYS A 185 -0.94 24.89 -3.31
C LYS A 185 -2.18 24.51 -4.12
N CYS A 186 -3.11 23.74 -3.56
CA CYS A 186 -4.32 23.28 -4.30
C CYS A 186 -5.65 23.73 -3.67
N GLN A 187 -5.61 24.53 -2.59
CA GLN A 187 -6.75 25.14 -1.90
C GLN A 187 -7.84 24.19 -1.36
N ARG A 188 -7.66 22.87 -1.50
CA ARG A 188 -8.50 21.83 -0.87
C ARG A 188 -8.27 21.76 0.64
N ILE A 189 -9.29 21.32 1.37
CA ILE A 189 -9.28 21.18 2.83
C ILE A 189 -9.09 19.70 3.18
N SER A 190 -8.07 19.39 3.97
CA SER A 190 -7.76 18.05 4.50
C SER A 190 -8.22 17.91 5.95
N SER A 191 -8.27 16.68 6.47
CA SER A 191 -8.48 16.42 7.89
C SER A 191 -7.28 16.90 8.73
N PRO A 192 -7.44 17.17 10.04
CA PRO A 192 -6.34 17.68 10.86
C PRO A 192 -5.20 16.67 11.07
N GLU A 193 -5.47 15.36 11.00
CA GLU A 193 -4.42 14.32 11.06
C GLU A 193 -3.48 14.36 9.84
N SER A 194 -3.93 14.96 8.73
CA SER A 194 -3.12 15.09 7.51
C SER A 194 -1.91 16.03 7.69
N LEU A 195 -1.77 16.74 8.81
CA LEU A 195 -0.68 17.71 9.04
C LEU A 195 0.73 17.09 8.90
N GLN A 196 0.91 15.86 9.39
CA GLN A 196 2.19 15.14 9.35
C GLN A 196 2.46 14.42 8.03
N VAL A 197 1.41 14.09 7.27
CA VAL A 197 1.49 13.36 5.98
C VAL A 197 1.56 14.32 4.78
N GLY A 198 1.05 15.53 4.94
CA GLY A 198 0.89 16.51 3.86
C GLY A 198 -0.42 16.33 3.08
N CYS A 199 -0.61 17.17 2.06
CA CYS A 199 -1.85 17.23 1.30
C CYS A 199 -2.04 15.98 0.43
N PRO A 200 -3.08 15.14 0.65
CA PRO A 200 -3.25 13.86 -0.02
C PRO A 200 -3.55 13.99 -1.52
N TRP A 201 -3.82 15.20 -2.02
CA TRP A 201 -4.10 15.45 -3.44
C TRP A 201 -2.91 16.04 -4.22
N CYS A 202 -1.83 16.46 -3.56
CA CYS A 202 -0.69 17.10 -4.26
C CYS A 202 0.67 17.01 -3.54
N GLY A 203 0.79 16.19 -2.49
CA GLY A 203 2.04 15.94 -1.76
C GLY A 203 2.66 17.16 -1.06
N THR A 204 1.94 18.29 -1.01
CA THR A 204 2.47 19.54 -0.43
C THR A 204 2.28 19.54 1.08
N SER A 205 3.35 19.84 1.83
CA SER A 205 3.30 19.88 3.30
C SER A 205 2.18 20.78 3.82
N LEU A 206 1.47 20.29 4.84
CA LEU A 206 0.41 21.01 5.54
C LEU A 206 0.92 21.67 6.84
N ALA A 207 2.23 21.62 7.13
CA ALA A 207 2.83 22.26 8.30
C ALA A 207 2.67 23.81 8.33
N ALA A 208 2.37 24.42 7.18
CA ALA A 208 2.02 25.84 7.03
C ALA A 208 0.58 26.04 6.48
N ALA A 209 -0.29 25.05 6.64
CA ALA A 209 -1.69 25.17 6.23
C ALA A 209 -2.51 25.97 7.24
N ILE A 210 -3.44 26.78 6.74
CA ILE A 210 -4.37 27.53 7.59
C ILE A 210 -5.49 26.59 8.03
N SER A 211 -5.73 26.49 9.34
CA SER A 211 -6.90 25.80 9.90
C SER A 211 -8.17 26.61 9.61
N VAL A 212 -9.17 25.94 9.02
CA VAL A 212 -10.47 26.52 8.66
C VAL A 212 -11.55 25.72 9.37
N LEU A 213 -12.53 26.41 9.97
CA LEU A 213 -13.75 25.79 10.47
C LEU A 213 -14.56 25.25 9.29
N VAL A 214 -14.69 23.94 9.17
CA VAL A 214 -15.60 23.31 8.22
C VAL A 214 -16.96 23.18 8.91
N ALA A 215 -17.96 23.87 8.40
CA ALA A 215 -19.33 23.65 8.83
C ALA A 215 -19.75 22.21 8.50
N PRO A 216 -20.45 21.49 9.40
CA PRO A 216 -21.01 20.18 9.06
C PRO A 216 -22.01 20.36 7.92
N ASN A 217 -21.70 19.80 6.75
CA ASN A 217 -22.65 19.77 5.63
C ASN A 217 -23.87 18.95 6.03
N HIS A 218 -25.05 19.52 5.78
CA HIS A 218 -26.35 19.05 6.28
C HIS A 218 -27.21 18.44 5.15
#